data_AF-A0A7C4IP92-F1
#
_entry.id   AF-A0A7C4IP92-F1
#
_cell.length_a   1.000
_cell.length_b   1.000
_cell.length_c   1.000
_cell.angle_alpha   90.00
_cell.angle_beta   90.00
_cell.angle_gamma   90.00
#
_symmetry.space_group_name_H-M   'P 1'
#
loop_
_entity.id
_entity.type
_entity.pdbx_description
1 polymer ?
#
loop_
_entity_poly.entity_id
_entity_poly.type
_entity_poly.pdbx_seq_one_letter_code
_entity_poly.pdbx_strand_id
1 'polypeptide(L)' 'MLNRVKEFFREVKVEMKKVVFPTREELIGSTWVVILTVIMISIFLGIIDLGLTKMVSIALR' A
#
# COMPACT_ATOMS: atom_id res chain seq x y z
N MET A 1 0.61 -26.03 29.65
CA MET A 1 0.39 -24.82 28.83
C MET A 1 1.39 -24.70 27.68
N LEU A 2 2.71 -24.77 27.92
CA LEU A 2 3.75 -24.66 26.88
C LEU A 2 3.57 -25.63 25.69
N ASN A 3 3.18 -26.88 25.94
CA ASN A 3 2.94 -27.86 24.88
C ASN A 3 1.76 -27.49 23.96
N ARG A 4 0.68 -26.92 24.50
CA ARG A 4 -0.48 -26.47 23.70
C ARG A 4 -0.12 -25.30 22.79
N VAL A 5 0.71 -24.38 23.27
CA VAL A 5 1.21 -23.25 22.45
C VAL A 5 2.07 -23.79 21.30
N LYS A 6 2.96 -24.75 21.58
CA LYS A 6 3.80 -25.38 20.54
C LYS A 6 2.97 -26.12 19.48
N GLU A 7 1.91 -26.81 19.89
CA GLU A 7 0.96 -27.44 18.95
C GLU A 7 0.21 -26.41 18.12
N PHE A 8 -0.29 -25.33 18.72
CA PHE A 8 -0.96 -24.25 18.00
C PHE A 8 -0.09 -23.62 16.91
N PHE A 9 1.18 -23.30 17.22
CA PHE A 9 2.11 -22.79 16.19
C PHE A 9 2.40 -23.80 15.08
N ARG A 10 2.40 -25.11 15.40
CA ARG A 10 2.54 -26.17 14.40
C ARG A 10 1.34 -26.21 13.47
N GLU A 11 0.13 -26.13 14.02
CA GLU A 11 -1.13 -26.10 13.26
C GLU A 11 -1.23 -24.85 12.39
N VAL A 12 -0.93 -23.67 12.93
CA VAL A 12 -0.90 -22.40 12.16
C VAL A 12 0.09 -22.49 10.99
N LYS A 13 1.28 -23.06 11.20
CA LYS A 13 2.25 -23.27 10.12
C LYS A 13 1.73 -24.23 9.04
N VAL A 14 0.94 -25.23 9.42
CA VAL A 14 0.32 -26.16 8.46
C VAL A 14 -0.78 -25.47 7.66
N GLU A 15 -1.65 -24.69 8.30
CA GLU A 15 -2.71 -23.93 7.62
C GLU A 15 -2.14 -22.82 6.72
N MET A 16 -1.10 -22.12 7.17
CA MET A 16 -0.40 -21.11 6.36
C MET A 16 0.17 -21.69 5.05
N LYS A 17 0.54 -22.97 5.01
CA LYS A 17 1.00 -23.63 3.79
C LYS A 17 -0.13 -23.94 2.80
N LYS A 18 -1.39 -23.98 3.26
CA LYS A 18 -2.56 -24.18 2.39
C LYS A 18 -3.04 -22.86 1.76
N VAL A 19 -2.55 -21.73 2.25
CA VAL A 19 -2.86 -20.42 1.68
C VAL A 19 -2.20 -20.30 0.31
N VAL A 20 -3.01 -19.99 -0.69
CA VAL A 20 -2.53 -19.67 -2.04
C VAL A 20 -2.05 -18.23 -2.02
N PHE A 21 -0.74 -18.05 -2.00
CA PHE A 21 -0.12 -16.73 -2.14
C PHE A 21 -0.08 -16.32 -3.62
N PRO A 22 -0.15 -15.01 -3.91
CA PRO A 22 -0.02 -14.52 -5.26
C PRO A 22 1.34 -14.90 -5.85
N THR A 23 1.36 -15.12 -7.16
CA THR A 23 2.59 -15.33 -7.91
C THR A 23 3.45 -14.07 -7.92
N ARG A 24 4.74 -14.21 -8.20
CA ARG A 24 5.68 -13.07 -8.27
C ARG A 24 5.22 -12.04 -9.30
N GLU A 25 4.63 -12.49 -10.40
CA GLU A 25 4.14 -11.63 -11.47
C GLU A 25 2.93 -10.80 -11.03
N GLU A 26 1.96 -11.40 -10.33
CA GLU A 26 0.80 -10.69 -9.77
C GLU A 26 1.23 -9.66 -8.72
N LEU A 27 2.22 -10.00 -7.89
CA LEU A 27 2.75 -9.08 -6.88
C LEU A 27 3.44 -7.87 -7.53
N ILE A 28 4.24 -8.10 -8.57
CA ILE A 28 4.91 -7.02 -9.31
C ILE A 28 3.86 -6.17 -10.04
N GLY A 29 2.90 -6.80 -10.71
CA GLY A 29 1.83 -6.11 -11.44
C GLY A 29 1.00 -5.20 -10.54
N SER A 30 0.53 -5.71 -9.40
CA SER A 30 -0.23 -4.93 -8.42
C SER A 30 0.59 -3.79 -7.82
N THR A 31 1.87 -4.01 -7.52
CA THR A 31 2.77 -2.95 -7.04
C THR A 31 2.95 -1.84 -8.07
N TRP A 32 3.06 -2.20 -9.36
CA TRP A 32 3.22 -1.24 -10.45
C TRP A 32 1.99 -0.36 -10.65
N VAL A 33 0.80 -0.93 -10.54
CA VAL A 33 -0.47 -0.17 -10.57
C VAL A 33 -0.52 0.84 -9.43
N VAL A 34 -0.15 0.43 -8.21
CA VAL A 34 -0.13 1.33 -7.05
C VAL A 34 0.85 2.49 -7.27
N ILE A 35 2.07 2.21 -7.72
CA ILE A 35 3.09 3.24 -7.94
C ILE A 35 2.63 4.26 -8.98
N LEU A 36 2.07 3.81 -10.11
CA LEU A 36 1.55 4.70 -11.15
C LEU A 36 0.40 5.57 -10.61
N THR A 37 -0.50 4.98 -9.83
CA THR A 37 -1.64 5.69 -9.24
C THR A 37 -1.17 6.76 -8.25
N VAL A 38 -0.22 6.44 -7.38
CA VAL A 38 0.34 7.38 -6.40
C VAL A 38 1.05 8.53 -7.11
N ILE A 39 1.85 8.26 -8.13
CA ILE A 39 2.53 9.30 -8.92
C ILE A 39 1.51 10.25 -9.57
N MET A 40 0.47 9.70 -10.20
CA MET A 40 -0.57 10.49 -10.86
C MET A 40 -1.30 11.41 -9.87
N ILE A 41 -1.72 10.88 -8.72
CA ILE A 41 -2.40 11.66 -7.69
C ILE A 41 -1.47 12.72 -7.09
N SER A 42 -0.21 12.36 -6.83
CA SER A 42 0.77 13.29 -6.23
C SER A 42 1.05 14.49 -7.14
N ILE A 43 1.17 14.26 -8.45
CA ILE A 43 1.34 15.35 -9.44
C ILE A 43 0.09 16.23 -9.46
N PHE A 44 -1.10 15.63 -9.52
CA PHE A 44 -2.36 16.37 -9.54
C PHE A 44 -2.52 17.26 -8.31
N LEU A 45 -2.33 16.70 -7.12
CA LEU A 45 -2.39 17.47 -5.87
C LEU A 45 -1.31 18.55 -5.83
N GLY A 46 -0.08 18.25 -6.25
CA GLY A 46 0.99 19.25 -6.32
C GLY A 46 0.66 20.43 -7.22
N ILE A 47 0.00 20.21 -8.35
CA ILE A 47 -0.46 21.29 -9.24
C ILE A 47 -1.53 22.14 -8.54
N ILE A 48 -2.49 21.50 -7.87
CA ILE A 48 -3.54 22.20 -7.13
C ILE A 48 -2.96 23.04 -6.00
N ASP A 49 -2.05 22.49 -5.20
CA ASP A 49 -1.43 23.18 -4.07
C ASP A 49 -0.65 24.41 -4.54
N LEU A 50 0.10 24.30 -5.64
CA LEU A 50 0.80 25.43 -6.25
C LEU A 50 -0.16 26.49 -6.79
N GLY A 51 -1.26 26.07 -7.41
CA GLY A 51 -2.31 26.97 -7.89
C GLY A 51 -2.98 27.74 -6.75
N LEU A 52 -3.43 27.02 -5.72
CA LEU A 52 -4.06 27.59 -4.54
C LEU A 52 -3.12 28.52 -3.78
N THR A 53 -1.86 28.14 -3.59
CA THR A 53 -0.86 29.00 -2.92
C THR A 53 -0.66 30.33 -3.64
N LYS A 54 -0.65 30.32 -4.97
CA LYS A 54 -0.58 31.56 -5.77
C LYS A 54 -1.85 32.40 -5.63
N MET A 55 -3.03 31.77 -5.66
CA MET A 55 -4.30 32.50 -5.51
C MET A 55 -4.43 33.14 -4.13
N VAL A 56 -4.11 32.39 -3.07
CA VAL A 56 -4.14 32.89 -1.68
C VAL A 56 -3.13 34.01 -1.49
N SER A 57 -1.91 33.89 -2.03
CA SER A 57 -0.89 34.95 -1.88
C SER A 57 -1.25 36.23 -2.62
N ILE A 58 -2.00 36.16 -3.72
CA ILE A 58 -2.57 37.35 -4.39
C ILE A 58 -3.72 37.94 -3.56
N ALA A 59 -4.60 37.10 -2.99
CA ALA A 59 -5.75 37.57 -2.21
C ALA A 59 -5.37 38.19 -0.85
N LEU A 60 -4.25 37.76 -0.25
CA LEU A 60 -3.76 38.27 1.04
C LEU A 60 -2.94 39.56 0.91
N ARG A 61 -2.68 40.02 -0.31
CA ARG A 61 -1.84 41.18 -0.63
C ARG A 61 -2.70 42.34 -1.09
#